data_AF-A0A9P1C8Q9-F1
#
_entry.id   AF-A0A9P1C8Q9-F1
#
_cell.length_a   1.000
_cell.length_b   1.000
_cell.length_c   1.000
_cell.angle_alpha   90.00
_cell.angle_beta   90.00
_cell.angle_gamma   90.00
#
_symmetry.space_group_name_H-M   'P 1'
#
loop_
_entity.id
_entity.type
_entity.pdbx_description
1 polymer ?
#
loop_
_entity_poly.entity_id
_entity_poly.type
_entity_poly.pdbx_seq_one_letter_code
_entity_poly.pdbx_strand_id
1 'polypeptide(L)'
;MNSRKYIRNKRTPVLGGLKVEDAGNGCKRLDLPTVQYGQSKDIVLRMSAGGEDAYLSAKATYTMADGEERETPLQEGLVTDATSISEVSLQLWRSRFADLLEQADLEIFWDFMGPLDKRERIKQKSLEDGYDQDPFILHLLQDLQGEAIDAVELAASIGLTTTKAFTKWGRHYLPSLMFAHRRQMCNNFKDPGVQHYGGEMFQALRDEADEKFNQLPPPEPTRSNVRGYTYSAPPVRSMAMYNDASAG
;
A
#
# COMPACT_ATOMS: atom_id res chain seq x y z
N MET A 1 -1.26 -1.34 -33.54
CA MET A 1 -0.95 -0.92 -32.15
C MET A 1 -1.52 -1.96 -31.21
N ASN A 2 -0.67 -2.64 -30.46
CA ASN A 2 -1.00 -3.82 -29.66
C ASN A 2 -1.91 -3.46 -28.48
N SER A 3 -3.19 -3.80 -28.58
CA SER A 3 -4.10 -3.86 -27.43
C SER A 3 -3.62 -4.91 -26.45
N ARG A 4 -3.00 -4.50 -25.34
CA ARG A 4 -2.80 -5.34 -24.17
C ARG A 4 -4.18 -5.64 -23.57
N LYS A 5 -4.86 -6.67 -24.09
CA LYS A 5 -5.96 -7.30 -23.37
C LYS A 5 -5.36 -7.89 -22.10
N TYR A 6 -5.57 -7.21 -20.97
CA TYR A 6 -5.42 -7.81 -19.65
C TYR A 6 -6.45 -8.95 -19.55
N ILE A 7 -6.07 -10.13 -20.02
CA ILE A 7 -6.78 -11.36 -19.72
C ILE A 7 -6.49 -11.60 -18.24
N ARG A 8 -7.38 -11.13 -17.36
CA ARG A 8 -7.48 -11.59 -15.97
C ARG A 8 -7.72 -13.10 -16.06
N ASN A 9 -6.63 -13.86 -16.05
CA ASN A 9 -6.67 -15.30 -16.09
C ASN A 9 -7.46 -15.76 -14.85
N LYS A 10 -8.41 -16.69 -15.05
CA LYS A 10 -9.25 -17.21 -13.97
C LYS A 10 -8.34 -17.78 -12.86
N ARG A 11 -8.36 -17.12 -11.70
CA ARG A 11 -7.69 -17.45 -10.43
C ARG A 11 -6.16 -17.42 -10.48
N THR A 12 -5.57 -16.22 -10.39
CA THR A 12 -4.14 -16.07 -10.07
C THR A 12 -3.84 -16.81 -8.76
N PRO A 13 -2.92 -17.79 -8.74
CA PRO A 13 -2.61 -18.57 -7.54
C PRO A 13 -1.82 -17.76 -6.51
N VAL A 14 -1.24 -16.63 -6.91
CA VAL A 14 -0.48 -15.72 -6.03
C VAL A 14 -1.16 -14.35 -6.08
N LEU A 15 -1.45 -13.78 -4.91
CA LEU A 15 -2.10 -12.48 -4.79
C LEU A 15 -1.05 -11.36 -4.57
N GLY A 16 -1.47 -10.10 -4.71
CA GLY A 16 -0.63 -8.94 -4.43
C GLY A 16 0.21 -8.44 -5.62
N GLY A 17 -0.14 -8.83 -6.85
CA GLY A 17 0.44 -8.27 -8.07
C GLY A 17 1.92 -8.63 -8.32
N LEU A 18 2.42 -9.70 -7.71
CA LEU A 18 3.77 -10.21 -7.95
C LEU A 18 3.89 -10.81 -9.35
N LYS A 19 5.07 -10.65 -9.97
CA LYS A 19 5.42 -11.37 -11.20
C LYS A 19 5.68 -12.83 -10.85
N VAL A 20 4.94 -13.73 -11.50
CA VAL A 20 5.00 -15.17 -11.28
C VAL A 20 5.43 -15.85 -12.57
N GLU A 21 6.48 -16.65 -12.49
CA GLU A 21 6.86 -17.60 -13.53
C GLU A 21 6.40 -19.00 -13.08
N ASP A 22 5.59 -19.65 -13.92
CA ASP A 22 5.03 -20.97 -13.64
C ASP A 22 5.73 -22.00 -14.54
N ALA A 23 6.42 -22.95 -13.92
CA ALA A 23 7.13 -24.00 -14.64
C ALA A 23 6.20 -25.14 -15.11
N GLY A 24 4.90 -25.10 -14.77
CA GLY A 24 3.91 -26.09 -15.18
C GLY A 24 3.97 -27.42 -14.42
N ASN A 25 4.89 -27.56 -13.47
CA ASN A 25 5.11 -28.74 -12.63
C ASN A 25 4.76 -28.49 -11.15
N GLY A 26 3.99 -27.44 -10.86
CA GLY A 26 3.67 -27.00 -9.49
C GLY A 26 4.70 -26.04 -8.89
N CYS A 27 5.91 -25.94 -9.46
CA CYS A 27 6.90 -24.94 -9.04
C CYS A 27 6.55 -23.54 -9.57
N LYS A 28 6.59 -22.56 -8.68
CA LYS A 28 6.38 -21.14 -9.00
C LYS A 28 7.59 -20.34 -8.56
N ARG A 29 8.14 -19.53 -9.47
CA ARG A 29 9.17 -18.55 -9.15
C ARG A 29 8.52 -17.18 -9.00
N LEU A 30 8.81 -16.53 -7.88
CA LEU A 30 8.31 -15.22 -7.53
C LEU A 30 9.48 -14.25 -7.49
N ASP A 31 9.42 -13.20 -8.31
CA ASP A 31 10.40 -12.12 -8.25
C ASP A 31 9.97 -11.14 -7.16
N LEU A 32 10.68 -11.18 -6.02
CA LEU A 32 10.40 -10.30 -4.89
C LEU A 32 11.26 -9.03 -4.95
N PRO A 33 10.70 -7.87 -4.57
CA PRO A 33 11.51 -6.68 -4.32
C PRO A 33 12.35 -6.84 -3.05
N THR A 34 13.23 -5.88 -2.78
CA THR A 34 14.01 -5.81 -1.54
C THR A 34 13.15 -6.04 -0.31
N VAL A 35 13.57 -6.99 0.53
CA VAL A 35 12.98 -7.22 1.86
C VAL A 35 13.61 -6.24 2.84
N GLN A 36 12.77 -5.54 3.61
CA GLN A 36 13.25 -4.54 4.56
C GLN A 36 13.87 -5.23 5.78
N TYR A 37 14.95 -4.67 6.31
CA TYR A 37 15.59 -5.21 7.51
C TYR A 37 14.62 -5.20 8.69
N GLY A 38 14.52 -6.31 9.42
CA GLY A 38 13.61 -6.45 10.56
C GLY A 38 12.13 -6.55 10.18
N GLN A 39 11.79 -6.80 8.90
CA GLN A 39 10.43 -7.01 8.45
C GLN A 39 10.32 -8.30 7.61
N SER A 40 9.23 -9.03 7.79
CA SER A 40 8.86 -10.10 6.85
C SER A 40 8.42 -9.54 5.50
N LYS A 41 8.41 -10.43 4.49
CA LYS A 41 7.78 -10.19 3.21
C LYS A 41 6.67 -11.21 3.02
N ASP A 42 5.42 -10.78 3.12
CA ASP A 42 4.30 -11.72 3.17
C ASP A 42 3.67 -11.93 1.79
N ILE A 43 3.47 -13.20 1.45
CA ILE A 43 2.95 -13.65 0.16
C ILE A 43 1.70 -14.48 0.42
N VAL A 44 0.59 -14.10 -0.23
CA VAL A 44 -0.65 -14.86 -0.12
C VAL A 44 -0.80 -15.77 -1.34
N LEU A 45 -0.85 -17.06 -1.06
CA LEU A 45 -1.01 -18.12 -2.06
C LEU A 45 -2.38 -18.76 -1.90
N ARG A 46 -3.12 -18.89 -3.00
CA ARG A 46 -4.34 -19.70 -3.06
C ARG A 46 -3.95 -21.09 -3.52
N MET A 47 -4.08 -22.05 -2.61
CA MET A 47 -3.85 -23.47 -2.88
C MET A 47 -4.87 -24.34 -2.14
N SER A 48 -4.97 -25.60 -2.55
CA SER A 48 -5.65 -26.62 -1.76
C SER A 48 -4.61 -27.29 -0.86
N ALA A 49 -4.85 -27.27 0.46
CA ALA A 49 -4.04 -28.01 1.42
C ALA A 49 -4.84 -29.21 1.94
N GLY A 50 -4.20 -30.37 2.07
CA GLY A 50 -4.80 -31.59 2.60
C GLY A 50 -3.80 -32.75 2.63
N GLY A 51 -4.03 -33.70 3.54
CA GLY A 51 -3.09 -34.80 3.82
C GLY A 51 -2.21 -34.52 5.05
N GLU A 52 -1.39 -35.52 5.41
CA GLU A 52 -0.39 -35.42 6.48
C GLU A 52 0.98 -34.93 5.97
N ASP A 53 1.17 -34.90 4.65
CA ASP A 53 2.41 -34.49 4.00
C ASP A 53 2.56 -32.96 3.91
N ALA A 54 3.79 -32.51 3.63
CA ALA A 54 4.08 -31.12 3.33
C ALA A 54 3.22 -30.60 2.17
N TYR A 55 2.52 -29.49 2.40
CA TYR A 55 1.60 -28.91 1.40
C TYR A 55 2.24 -27.77 0.60
N LEU A 56 3.39 -27.25 1.07
CA LEU A 56 4.14 -26.18 0.44
C LEU A 56 5.62 -26.32 0.79
N SER A 57 6.51 -26.19 -0.19
CA SER A 57 7.94 -26.03 0.07
C SER A 57 8.44 -24.76 -0.58
N ALA A 58 9.33 -24.02 0.10
CA ALA A 58 9.83 -22.73 -0.35
C ALA A 58 11.31 -22.54 -0.01
N LYS A 59 12.01 -21.87 -0.93
CA LYS A 59 13.36 -21.33 -0.70
C LYS A 59 13.48 -19.98 -1.38
N ALA A 60 14.40 -19.15 -0.92
CA ALA A 60 14.68 -17.85 -1.50
C ALA A 60 16.16 -17.75 -1.90
N THR A 61 16.39 -17.19 -3.09
CA THR A 61 17.71 -16.70 -3.51
C THR A 61 17.70 -15.18 -3.45
N TYR A 62 18.76 -14.58 -2.91
CA TYR A 62 18.83 -13.15 -2.68
C TYR A 62 20.26 -12.62 -2.75
N THR A 63 20.40 -11.33 -3.06
CA THR A 63 21.69 -10.63 -3.10
C THR A 63 21.79 -9.71 -1.89
N MET A 64 22.91 -9.81 -1.19
CA MET A 64 23.24 -8.97 -0.05
C MET A 64 23.78 -7.59 -0.50
N ALA A 65 23.89 -6.64 0.44
CA ALA A 65 24.37 -5.29 0.15
C ALA A 65 25.82 -5.24 -0.34
N ASP A 66 26.63 -6.25 0.00
CA ASP A 66 28.00 -6.43 -0.48
C ASP A 66 28.09 -7.09 -1.88
N GLY A 67 26.94 -7.45 -2.47
CA GLY A 67 26.85 -8.12 -3.76
C GLY A 67 26.93 -9.64 -3.70
N GLU A 68 27.07 -10.23 -2.51
CA GLU A 68 27.10 -11.68 -2.36
C GLU A 68 25.70 -12.29 -2.61
N GLU A 69 25.63 -13.31 -3.46
CA GLU A 69 24.41 -14.10 -3.64
C GLU A 69 24.32 -15.20 -2.57
N ARG A 70 23.14 -15.33 -1.98
CA ARG A 70 22.84 -16.33 -0.96
C ARG A 70 21.55 -17.07 -1.27
N GLU A 71 21.42 -18.27 -0.75
CA GLU A 71 20.22 -19.09 -0.84
C GLU A 71 19.81 -19.56 0.57
N THR A 72 18.52 -19.54 0.86
CA THR A 72 17.99 -20.15 2.08
C THR A 72 17.89 -21.66 1.93
N PRO A 73 17.98 -22.43 3.02
CA PRO A 73 17.53 -23.82 3.00
C PRO A 73 16.10 -23.94 2.47
N LEU A 74 15.79 -25.08 1.84
CA LEU A 74 14.41 -25.42 1.50
C LEU A 74 13.64 -25.70 2.78
N GLN A 75 12.56 -24.96 2.99
CA GLN A 75 11.64 -25.15 4.10
C GLN A 75 10.33 -25.73 3.60
N GLU A 76 9.77 -26.65 4.38
CA GLU A 76 8.48 -27.28 4.11
C GLU A 76 7.46 -26.80 5.14
N GLY A 77 6.26 -26.48 4.68
CA GLY A 77 5.11 -26.17 5.52
C GLY A 77 4.20 -27.39 5.63
N LEU A 78 3.89 -27.79 6.87
CA LEU A 78 2.92 -28.83 7.18
C LEU A 78 1.56 -28.20 7.47
N VAL A 79 0.48 -28.94 7.23
CA VAL A 79 -0.88 -28.46 7.54
C VAL A 79 -1.04 -28.14 9.04
N THR A 80 -0.28 -28.83 9.90
CA THR A 80 -0.20 -28.55 11.34
C THR A 80 0.47 -27.23 11.68
N ASP A 81 1.30 -26.70 10.79
CA ASP A 81 1.99 -25.41 10.96
C ASP A 81 1.13 -24.23 10.49
N ALA A 82 -0.11 -24.50 10.06
CA ALA A 82 -1.04 -23.47 9.61
C ALA A 82 -1.19 -22.41 10.72
N THR A 83 -0.66 -21.22 10.43
CA THR A 83 -0.73 -20.05 11.29
C THR A 83 -2.17 -19.62 11.50
N SER A 84 -2.35 -18.67 12.44
CA SER A 84 -3.66 -18.07 12.69
C SER A 84 -4.33 -17.62 11.38
N ILE A 85 -5.55 -18.11 11.14
CA ILE A 85 -6.42 -17.68 10.03
C ILE A 85 -6.53 -16.15 9.98
N SER A 86 -6.36 -15.46 11.12
CA SER A 86 -6.34 -14.01 11.18
C SER A 86 -5.19 -13.39 10.39
N GLU A 87 -3.96 -13.90 10.49
CA GLU A 87 -2.79 -13.32 9.82
C GLU A 87 -2.91 -13.43 8.29
N VAL A 88 -3.33 -14.60 7.81
CA VAL A 88 -3.62 -14.82 6.38
C VAL A 88 -4.74 -13.89 5.91
N SER A 89 -5.76 -13.67 6.74
CA SER A 89 -6.85 -12.74 6.42
C SER A 89 -6.36 -11.30 6.30
N LEU A 90 -5.49 -10.81 7.20
CA LEU A 90 -4.90 -9.48 7.11
C LEU A 90 -4.12 -9.28 5.80
N GLN A 91 -3.32 -10.28 5.41
CA GLN A 91 -2.54 -10.22 4.17
C GLN A 91 -3.41 -10.32 2.92
N LEU A 92 -4.53 -11.04 3.01
CA LEU A 92 -5.55 -11.07 1.96
C LEU A 92 -6.24 -9.72 1.81
N TRP A 93 -6.56 -9.04 2.91
CA TRP A 93 -7.10 -7.67 2.91
C TRP A 93 -6.13 -6.69 2.27
N ARG A 94 -4.85 -6.71 2.66
CA ARG A 94 -3.80 -5.91 2.00
C ARG A 94 -3.73 -6.15 0.49
N SER A 95 -3.76 -7.41 0.07
CA SER A 95 -3.69 -7.76 -1.36
C SER A 95 -4.90 -7.24 -2.13
N ARG A 96 -6.11 -7.40 -1.57
CA ARG A 96 -7.36 -6.88 -2.15
C ARG A 96 -7.37 -5.36 -2.21
N PHE A 97 -6.86 -4.71 -1.18
CA PHE A 97 -6.71 -3.26 -1.11
C PHE A 97 -5.85 -2.74 -2.26
N ALA A 98 -4.66 -3.31 -2.45
CA ALA A 98 -3.79 -2.94 -3.56
C ALA A 98 -4.45 -3.19 -4.94
N ASP A 99 -5.14 -4.32 -5.10
CA ASP A 99 -5.85 -4.62 -6.35
C ASP A 99 -7.05 -3.68 -6.60
N LEU A 100 -7.66 -3.14 -5.55
CA LEU A 100 -8.70 -2.12 -5.66
C LEU A 100 -8.11 -0.79 -6.14
N LEU A 101 -6.97 -0.37 -5.59
CA LEU A 101 -6.28 0.85 -6.03
C LEU A 101 -5.84 0.75 -7.50
N GLU A 102 -5.33 -0.42 -7.92
CA GLU A 102 -5.02 -0.68 -9.33
C GLU A 102 -6.26 -0.58 -10.23
N GLN A 103 -7.38 -1.14 -9.80
CA GLN A 103 -8.65 -1.05 -10.55
C GLN A 103 -9.17 0.38 -10.61
N ALA A 104 -9.10 1.12 -9.50
CA ALA A 104 -9.51 2.53 -9.47
C ALA A 104 -8.66 3.35 -10.44
N ASP A 105 -7.33 3.19 -10.45
CA ASP A 105 -6.43 3.87 -11.40
C ASP A 105 -6.83 3.61 -12.86
N LEU A 106 -7.18 2.36 -13.19
CA LEU A 106 -7.64 1.97 -14.52
C LEU A 106 -9.06 2.47 -14.84
N GLU A 107 -9.98 2.47 -13.88
CA GLU A 107 -11.37 2.92 -14.06
C GLU A 107 -11.45 4.43 -14.22
N ILE A 108 -10.65 5.21 -13.47
CA ILE A 108 -10.55 6.67 -13.63
C ILE A 108 -9.98 7.02 -15.01
N PHE A 109 -9.10 6.18 -15.54
CA PHE A 109 -8.56 6.31 -16.89
C PHE A 109 -9.60 5.97 -17.99
N TRP A 110 -10.68 5.24 -17.67
CA TRP A 110 -11.65 4.73 -18.66
C TRP A 110 -13.12 5.11 -18.42
N ASP A 111 -13.40 6.09 -17.55
CA ASP A 111 -14.70 6.79 -17.43
C ASP A 111 -15.89 5.86 -17.10
N PHE A 112 -16.05 5.42 -15.83
CA PHE A 112 -17.36 4.95 -15.33
C PHE A 112 -17.50 4.92 -13.78
N MET A 113 -18.63 5.49 -13.33
CA MET A 113 -19.41 5.36 -12.08
C MET A 113 -18.83 4.70 -10.80
N GLY A 114 -18.86 5.48 -9.71
CA GLY A 114 -19.47 5.09 -8.43
C GLY A 114 -18.56 4.56 -7.30
N PRO A 115 -17.69 5.38 -6.68
CA PRO A 115 -16.83 4.98 -5.56
C PRO A 115 -17.56 4.76 -4.22
N LEU A 116 -18.69 5.45 -3.97
CA LEU A 116 -19.36 5.47 -2.66
C LEU A 116 -19.94 4.11 -2.22
N ASP A 117 -20.51 3.33 -3.16
CA ASP A 117 -21.02 1.98 -2.86
C ASP A 117 -19.87 1.01 -2.49
N LYS A 118 -18.68 1.20 -3.05
CA LYS A 118 -17.53 0.32 -2.80
C LYS A 118 -16.98 0.50 -1.38
N ARG A 119 -16.93 1.73 -0.86
CA ARG A 119 -16.43 2.02 0.51
C ARG A 119 -17.27 1.34 1.59
N GLU A 120 -18.59 1.52 1.53
CA GLU A 120 -19.51 0.97 2.52
C GLU A 120 -19.52 -0.55 2.48
N ARG A 121 -19.45 -1.15 1.28
CA ARG A 121 -19.33 -2.60 1.11
C ARG A 121 -18.04 -3.18 1.71
N ILE A 122 -16.92 -2.45 1.65
CA ILE A 122 -15.65 -2.89 2.26
C ILE A 122 -15.75 -2.81 3.78
N LYS A 123 -16.31 -1.72 4.33
CA LYS A 123 -16.57 -1.60 5.78
C LYS A 123 -17.50 -2.71 6.28
N GLN A 124 -18.62 -2.92 5.59
CA GLN A 124 -19.57 -3.98 5.93
C GLN A 124 -18.94 -5.36 5.83
N LYS A 125 -18.13 -5.62 4.80
CA LYS A 125 -17.40 -6.88 4.68
C LYS A 125 -16.36 -7.08 5.78
N SER A 126 -15.69 -6.00 6.23
CA SER A 126 -14.78 -6.06 7.37
C SER A 126 -15.51 -6.48 8.65
N LEU A 127 -16.72 -5.95 8.87
CA LEU A 127 -17.59 -6.33 9.98
C LEU A 127 -18.05 -7.79 9.89
N GLU A 128 -18.50 -8.23 8.70
CA GLU A 128 -18.93 -9.61 8.46
C GLU A 128 -17.79 -10.63 8.68
N ASP A 129 -16.58 -10.27 8.24
CA ASP A 129 -15.40 -11.12 8.40
C ASP A 129 -14.80 -11.04 9.84
N GLY A 130 -15.30 -10.15 10.70
CA GLY A 130 -14.89 -10.00 12.11
C GLY A 130 -13.62 -9.18 12.35
N TYR A 131 -13.28 -8.27 11.45
CA TYR A 131 -12.07 -7.44 11.49
C TYR A 131 -12.35 -5.94 11.64
N ASP A 132 -13.56 -5.54 12.01
CA ASP A 132 -13.97 -4.14 12.16
C ASP A 132 -13.20 -3.37 13.25
N GLN A 133 -12.51 -4.07 14.15
CA GLN A 133 -11.67 -3.47 15.20
C GLN A 133 -10.17 -3.70 14.98
N ASP A 134 -9.77 -4.38 13.91
CA ASP A 134 -8.35 -4.62 13.63
C ASP A 134 -7.66 -3.31 13.22
N PRO A 135 -6.60 -2.85 13.92
CA PRO A 135 -5.97 -1.57 13.63
C PRO A 135 -5.41 -1.46 12.20
N PHE A 136 -4.88 -2.56 11.65
CA PHE A 136 -4.35 -2.54 10.30
C PHE A 136 -5.47 -2.34 9.29
N ILE A 137 -6.57 -3.07 9.42
CA ILE A 137 -7.72 -2.93 8.52
C ILE A 137 -8.40 -1.56 8.67
N LEU A 138 -8.54 -1.05 9.88
CA LEU A 138 -9.04 0.31 10.12
C LEU A 138 -8.17 1.37 9.43
N HIS A 139 -6.85 1.22 9.50
CA HIS A 139 -5.92 2.12 8.82
C HIS A 139 -6.02 2.01 7.28
N LEU A 140 -6.14 0.80 6.73
CA LEU A 140 -6.42 0.64 5.29
C LEU A 140 -7.72 1.34 4.87
N LEU A 141 -8.77 1.23 5.69
CA LEU A 141 -10.05 1.89 5.44
C LEU A 141 -9.94 3.42 5.55
N GLN A 142 -9.06 3.92 6.41
CA GLN A 142 -8.79 5.35 6.57
C GLN A 142 -8.02 5.92 5.38
N ASP A 143 -7.08 5.17 4.79
CA ASP A 143 -6.36 5.57 3.57
C ASP A 143 -7.32 5.79 2.37
N LEU A 144 -8.54 5.23 2.44
CA LEU A 144 -9.63 5.46 1.47
C LEU A 144 -10.49 6.68 1.77
N GLN A 145 -10.20 7.45 2.83
CA GLN A 145 -11.04 8.54 3.34
C GLN A 145 -10.34 9.91 3.33
N GLY A 146 -9.33 10.10 2.46
CA GLY A 146 -8.54 11.33 2.37
C GLY A 146 -8.79 12.18 1.12
N GLU A 147 -8.28 13.42 1.15
CA GLU A 147 -8.45 14.43 0.09
C GLU A 147 -8.02 13.94 -1.31
N ALA A 148 -6.98 13.11 -1.38
CA ALA A 148 -6.48 12.57 -2.64
C ALA A 148 -7.48 11.58 -3.27
N ILE A 149 -8.16 10.77 -2.45
CA ILE A 149 -9.24 9.90 -2.90
C ILE A 149 -10.49 10.73 -3.16
N ASP A 150 -10.84 11.69 -2.32
CA ASP A 150 -12.02 12.54 -2.56
C ASP A 150 -11.89 13.36 -3.86
N ALA A 151 -10.68 13.82 -4.21
CA ALA A 151 -10.41 14.46 -5.49
C ALA A 151 -10.57 13.52 -6.70
N VAL A 152 -10.25 12.23 -6.52
CA VAL A 152 -10.51 11.15 -7.48
C VAL A 152 -12.01 10.92 -7.64
N GLU A 153 -12.73 10.79 -6.52
CA GLU A 153 -14.16 10.52 -6.54
C GLU A 153 -14.97 11.70 -7.08
N LEU A 154 -14.58 12.92 -6.73
CA LEU A 154 -15.16 14.13 -7.28
C LEU A 154 -14.98 14.15 -8.81
N ALA A 155 -13.78 13.87 -9.32
CA ALA A 155 -13.54 13.81 -10.76
C ALA A 155 -14.46 12.78 -11.46
N ALA A 156 -14.55 11.58 -10.88
CA ALA A 156 -15.39 10.51 -11.40
C ALA A 156 -16.89 10.84 -11.35
N SER A 157 -17.37 11.48 -10.28
CA SER A 157 -18.80 11.76 -10.07
C SER A 157 -19.37 12.85 -10.99
N ILE A 158 -18.54 13.80 -11.42
CA ILE A 158 -18.96 14.91 -12.29
C ILE A 158 -18.66 14.67 -13.77
N GLY A 159 -18.24 13.45 -14.15
CA GLY A 159 -17.88 13.10 -15.52
C GLY A 159 -16.73 13.95 -16.08
N LEU A 160 -15.92 14.56 -15.20
CA LEU A 160 -14.71 15.26 -15.60
C LEU A 160 -13.57 14.25 -15.62
N THR A 161 -13.04 14.02 -16.81
CA THR A 161 -11.88 13.16 -17.04
C THR A 161 -10.65 13.58 -16.22
N THR A 162 -10.61 14.79 -15.64
CA THR A 162 -9.55 15.20 -14.71
C THR A 162 -9.91 16.48 -13.94
N THR A 163 -10.01 16.43 -12.61
CA THR A 163 -9.93 17.65 -11.78
C THR A 163 -8.47 18.13 -11.74
N LYS A 164 -8.22 19.43 -11.55
CA LYS A 164 -6.85 19.97 -11.42
C LYS A 164 -6.05 19.25 -10.31
N ALA A 165 -6.70 18.90 -9.21
CA ALA A 165 -6.09 18.16 -8.11
C ALA A 165 -5.71 16.73 -8.53
N PHE A 166 -6.62 16.00 -9.20
CA PHE A 166 -6.35 14.66 -9.70
C PHE A 166 -5.22 14.64 -10.75
N THR A 167 -5.22 15.57 -11.71
CA THR A 167 -4.14 15.67 -12.72
C THR A 167 -2.79 15.94 -12.08
N LYS A 168 -2.77 16.82 -11.06
CA LYS A 168 -1.54 17.30 -10.45
C LYS A 168 -0.92 16.26 -9.52
N TRP A 169 -1.74 15.59 -8.69
CA TRP A 169 -1.25 14.67 -7.66
C TRP A 169 -2.00 13.34 -7.61
N GLY A 170 -3.33 13.33 -7.73
CA GLY A 170 -4.15 12.13 -7.52
C GLY A 170 -3.79 10.93 -8.41
N ARG A 171 -3.49 11.17 -9.70
CA ARG A 171 -3.05 10.11 -10.64
C ARG A 171 -1.71 9.45 -10.29
N HIS A 172 -0.89 10.09 -9.45
CA HIS A 172 0.38 9.56 -8.98
C HIS A 172 0.25 8.95 -7.59
N TYR A 173 -0.69 9.46 -6.81
CA TYR A 173 -0.98 9.02 -5.45
C TYR A 173 -1.49 7.57 -5.41
N LEU A 174 -2.52 7.23 -6.20
CA LEU A 174 -3.08 5.87 -6.20
C LEU A 174 -2.04 4.78 -6.54
N PRO A 175 -1.23 4.92 -7.62
CA PRO A 175 -0.15 3.98 -7.88
C PRO A 175 0.90 3.93 -6.76
N SER A 176 1.26 5.09 -6.18
CA SER A 176 2.23 5.16 -5.07
C SER A 176 1.75 4.34 -3.87
N LEU A 177 0.50 4.52 -3.45
CA LEU A 177 -0.11 3.80 -2.34
C LEU A 177 -0.27 2.30 -2.66
N MET A 178 -0.77 1.95 -3.85
CA MET A 178 -0.84 0.56 -4.33
C MET A 178 0.52 -0.12 -4.23
N PHE A 179 1.56 0.53 -4.75
CA PHE A 179 2.91 0.01 -4.75
C PHE A 179 3.49 -0.12 -3.34
N ALA A 180 3.18 0.80 -2.43
CA ALA A 180 3.57 0.71 -1.03
C ALA A 180 3.01 -0.57 -0.37
N HIS A 181 1.74 -0.90 -0.58
CA HIS A 181 1.14 -2.14 -0.06
C HIS A 181 1.65 -3.41 -0.74
N ARG A 182 1.90 -3.39 -2.06
CA ARG A 182 2.52 -4.53 -2.76
C ARG A 182 3.97 -4.74 -2.32
N ARG A 183 4.70 -3.65 -2.08
CA ARG A 183 6.08 -3.69 -1.60
C ARG A 183 6.19 -3.87 -0.08
N GLN A 184 5.12 -3.65 0.67
CA GLN A 184 5.12 -3.60 2.14
C GLN A 184 6.18 -2.62 2.63
N MET A 185 6.06 -1.37 2.19
CA MET A 185 7.00 -0.29 2.50
C MET A 185 6.25 0.95 2.97
N CYS A 186 6.75 1.58 4.03
CA CYS A 186 6.27 2.88 4.49
C CYS A 186 6.86 3.97 3.58
N ASN A 187 6.08 4.45 2.61
CA ASN A 187 6.52 5.47 1.66
C ASN A 187 6.16 6.90 2.07
N ASN A 188 5.27 7.08 3.03
CA ASN A 188 4.83 8.38 3.52
C ASN A 188 4.32 8.32 4.96
N PHE A 189 4.14 9.49 5.58
CA PHE A 189 3.68 9.64 6.97
C PHE A 189 2.19 9.99 7.10
N LYS A 190 1.50 10.30 5.99
CA LYS A 190 0.09 10.73 6.00
C LYS A 190 -0.86 9.55 6.06
N ASP A 191 -0.51 8.46 5.40
CA ASP A 191 -1.36 7.30 5.23
C ASP A 191 -1.09 6.29 6.35
N PRO A 192 -2.01 6.10 7.30
CA PRO A 192 -1.79 5.18 8.42
C PRO A 192 -1.65 3.72 7.99
N GLY A 193 -2.17 3.29 6.84
CA GLY A 193 -2.07 1.90 6.39
C GLY A 193 -0.66 1.48 5.98
N VAL A 194 0.17 2.39 5.48
CA VAL A 194 1.58 2.10 5.11
C VAL A 194 2.55 2.23 6.28
N GLN A 195 2.14 2.88 7.38
CA GLN A 195 2.98 3.09 8.56
C GLN A 195 3.23 1.83 9.38
N HIS A 196 2.48 0.75 9.11
CA HIS A 196 2.71 -0.59 9.65
C HIS A 196 3.99 -1.25 9.10
N TYR A 197 4.59 -0.70 8.04
CA TYR A 197 5.79 -1.24 7.41
C TYR A 197 7.07 -0.53 7.89
N GLY A 198 8.21 -1.18 7.70
CA GLY A 198 9.57 -0.70 7.95
C GLY A 198 10.34 -1.55 8.95
N GLY A 199 9.66 -2.24 9.86
CA GLY A 199 10.29 -2.92 11.01
C GLY A 199 10.78 -1.95 12.09
N GLU A 200 11.18 -2.49 13.24
CA GLU A 200 11.49 -1.69 14.44
C GLU A 200 12.62 -0.68 14.22
N MET A 201 13.69 -1.07 13.52
CA MET A 201 14.82 -0.19 13.25
C MET A 201 14.42 1.02 12.39
N PHE A 202 13.63 0.81 11.35
CA PHE A 202 13.13 1.91 10.51
C PHE A 202 12.21 2.83 11.30
N GLN A 203 11.30 2.27 12.10
CA GLN A 203 10.38 3.05 12.93
C GLN A 203 11.15 3.93 13.92
N ALA A 204 12.14 3.38 14.62
CA ALA A 204 12.99 4.14 15.52
C ALA A 204 13.73 5.29 14.81
N LEU A 205 14.31 5.03 13.64
CA LEU A 205 15.01 6.06 12.86
C LEU A 205 14.05 7.14 12.34
N ARG A 206 12.85 6.75 11.90
CA ARG A 206 11.81 7.67 11.46
C ARG A 206 11.37 8.57 12.61
N ASP A 207 11.09 7.99 13.77
CA ASP A 207 10.58 8.71 14.93
C ASP A 207 11.66 9.67 15.49
N GLU A 208 12.94 9.26 15.50
CA GLU A 208 14.05 10.17 15.84
C GLU A 208 14.17 11.33 14.83
N ALA A 209 14.07 11.04 13.53
CA ALA A 209 14.13 12.07 12.50
C ALA A 209 12.96 13.05 12.60
N ASP A 210 11.76 12.54 12.90
CA ASP A 210 10.55 13.33 13.12
C ASP A 210 10.70 14.28 14.32
N GLU A 211 11.17 13.75 15.45
CA GLU A 211 11.44 14.53 16.65
C GLU A 211 12.44 15.66 16.35
N LYS A 212 13.55 15.35 15.67
CA LYS A 212 14.56 16.34 15.28
C LYS A 212 13.98 17.40 14.35
N PHE A 213 13.16 17.01 13.38
CA PHE A 213 12.51 17.93 12.45
C PHE A 213 11.59 18.91 13.17
N ASN A 214 10.76 18.42 14.10
CA ASN A 214 9.85 19.25 14.88
C ASN A 214 10.57 20.27 15.79
N GLN A 215 11.82 19.99 16.15
CA GLN A 215 12.69 20.88 16.95
C GLN A 215 13.43 21.95 16.11
N LEU A 216 13.42 21.85 14.78
CA LEU A 216 14.04 22.86 13.93
C LEU A 216 13.29 24.20 14.05
N PRO A 217 14.00 25.35 13.97
CA PRO A 217 13.34 26.64 13.93
C PRO A 217 12.46 26.76 12.66
N PRO A 218 11.32 27.48 12.72
CA PRO A 218 10.52 27.76 11.53
C PRO A 218 11.35 28.38 10.40
N PRO A 219 11.06 28.07 9.14
CA PRO A 219 11.82 28.60 8.02
C PRO A 219 11.60 30.11 7.91
N GLU A 220 12.67 30.84 7.58
CA GLU A 220 12.57 32.27 7.32
C GLU A 220 11.75 32.52 6.04
N PRO A 221 10.68 33.34 6.08
CA PRO A 221 9.87 33.62 4.91
C PRO A 221 10.66 34.36 3.84
N THR A 222 10.80 33.78 2.64
CA THR A 222 11.54 34.40 1.53
C THR A 222 10.77 35.54 0.84
N ARG A 223 9.44 35.62 1.03
CA ARG A 223 8.60 36.65 0.42
C ARG A 223 8.23 37.72 1.46
N SER A 224 8.87 38.88 1.38
CA SER A 224 8.40 40.08 2.07
C SER A 224 7.04 40.49 1.51
N ASN A 225 6.08 40.85 2.37
CA ASN A 225 4.78 41.41 1.98
C ASN A 225 4.93 42.42 0.85
N VAL A 226 4.54 42.04 -0.37
CA VAL A 226 4.50 42.97 -1.50
C VAL A 226 3.36 43.94 -1.21
N ARG A 227 3.71 45.22 -1.03
CA ARG A 227 2.76 46.31 -0.76
C ARG A 227 1.61 46.26 -1.76
N GLY A 228 0.43 45.85 -1.31
CA GLY A 228 -0.82 45.92 -2.08
C GLY A 228 -1.59 44.61 -2.29
N TYR A 229 -1.03 43.44 -1.94
CA TYR A 229 -1.78 42.16 -1.99
C TYR A 229 -1.93 41.57 -0.59
N THR A 230 -3.17 41.59 -0.05
CA THR A 230 -3.55 40.95 1.21
C THR A 230 -3.74 39.44 1.02
N TYR A 231 -2.65 38.72 0.75
CA TYR A 231 -2.59 37.27 0.98
C TYR A 231 -1.44 37.02 1.94
N SER A 232 -1.66 37.34 3.21
CA SER A 232 -0.74 36.97 4.27
C SER A 232 -1.12 35.56 4.73
N ALA A 233 -0.39 34.56 4.25
CA ALA A 233 -0.42 33.26 4.91
C ALA A 233 0.07 33.46 6.35
N PRO A 234 -0.60 32.86 7.36
CA PRO A 234 -0.16 32.99 8.74
C PRO A 234 1.29 32.50 8.87
N PRO A 235 2.12 33.16 9.70
CA PRO A 235 3.50 32.75 9.89
C PRO A 235 3.56 31.34 10.47
N VAL A 236 4.51 30.55 9.96
CA VAL A 236 4.80 29.21 10.48
C VAL A 236 5.35 29.37 11.90
N ARG A 237 4.67 28.78 12.88
CA ARG A 237 5.03 28.91 14.31
C ARG A 237 6.00 27.83 14.78
N SER A 238 5.96 26.66 14.15
CA SER A 238 6.85 25.54 14.39
C SER A 238 6.88 24.64 13.17
N MET A 239 7.95 23.84 13.03
CA MET A 239 8.04 22.84 11.97
C MET A 239 6.97 21.74 12.10
N ALA A 240 6.45 21.50 13.31
CA ALA A 240 5.33 20.59 13.55
C ALA A 240 4.06 20.96 12.77
N MET A 241 3.89 22.21 12.34
CA MET A 241 2.77 22.59 11.45
C MET A 241 2.83 21.91 10.08
N TYR A 242 4.01 21.48 9.64
CA TYR A 242 4.17 20.70 8.40
C TYR A 242 4.00 19.20 8.63
N ASN A 243 4.03 18.76 9.90
CA ASN A 243 3.87 17.40 10.32
C ASN A 243 2.44 17.15 10.83
N ASP A 244 1.47 17.60 10.04
CA ASP A 244 0.06 17.39 10.28
C ASP A 244 -0.53 16.71 9.04
N ALA A 245 -1.08 15.51 9.24
CA ALA A 245 -1.69 14.72 8.17
C ALA A 245 -2.85 15.47 7.50
N SER A 246 -3.52 16.36 8.25
CA SER A 246 -4.66 17.17 7.81
C SER A 246 -4.28 18.59 7.38
N ALA A 247 -3.00 18.99 7.46
CA ALA A 247 -2.55 20.27 6.92
C ALA A 247 -2.40 20.16 5.40
N GLY A 248 -3.34 20.79 4.69
CA GLY A 248 -3.42 20.93 3.23
C GLY A 248 -3.98 22.29 2.84
#